data_AF-A0A357A1J2-F1
#
_entry.id   AF-A0A357A1J2-F1
#
_cell.length_a   1.000
_cell.length_b   1.000
_cell.length_c   1.000
_cell.angle_alpha   90.00
_cell.angle_beta   90.00
_cell.angle_gamma   90.00
#
_symmetry.space_group_name_H-M   'P 1'
#
loop_
_entity.id
_entity.type
_entity.pdbx_description
1 polymer ?
#
loop_
_entity_poly.entity_id
_entity_poly.type
_entity_poly.pdbx_seq_one_letter_code
_entity_poly.pdbx_strand_id
1 'polypeptide(L)'
;MVEALFWAAALLAVIFALALMSRYQQHPAPFYLWWTFSFVFYTLAYIVEAITVGTHWTLVPYQLYIIASATLVGTMSVGTSYLAFPKTIAHSYAG
;
A
#
# COMPACT_ATOMS: atom_id res chain seq x y z
N MET A 1 18.01 -14.41 6.13
CA MET A 1 18.17 -13.87 4.75
C MET A 1 16.85 -13.38 4.18
N VAL A 2 15.75 -14.14 4.25
CA VAL A 2 14.43 -13.73 3.76
C VAL A 2 13.83 -12.56 4.56
N GLU A 3 13.99 -12.54 5.88
CA GLU A 3 13.53 -11.44 6.74
C GLU A 3 14.06 -10.07 6.31
N ALA A 4 15.35 -9.99 5.97
CA ALA A 4 15.98 -8.76 5.53
C ALA A 4 15.37 -8.23 4.21
N LEU A 5 14.87 -9.12 3.35
CA LEU A 5 14.18 -8.72 2.11
C LEU A 5 12.83 -8.07 2.42
N PHE A 6 12.09 -8.58 3.41
CA PHE A 6 10.82 -7.98 3.83
C PHE A 6 11.02 -6.61 4.48
N TRP A 7 12.05 -6.46 5.33
CA TRP A 7 12.43 -5.15 5.87
C TRP A 7 12.86 -4.17 4.77
N ALA A 8 13.64 -4.62 3.79
CA ALA A 8 14.03 -3.80 2.66
C ALA A 8 12.83 -3.38 1.79
N ALA A 9 11.88 -4.29 1.56
CA ALA A 9 10.64 -4.01 0.84
C ALA A 9 9.76 -3.00 1.59
N ALA A 10 9.61 -3.15 2.91
CA ALA A 10 8.91 -2.19 3.76
C ALA A 10 9.56 -0.80 3.68
N LEU A 11 10.90 -0.73 3.78
CA LEU A 11 11.62 0.54 3.68
C LEU A 11 11.41 1.20 2.31
N LEU A 12 11.51 0.42 1.24
CA LEU A 12 11.28 0.91 -0.12
C LEU A 12 9.85 1.43 -0.30
N ALA A 13 8.87 0.72 0.25
CA ALA A 13 7.47 1.15 0.24
C ALA A 13 7.27 2.47 0.99
N VAL A 14 7.91 2.66 2.15
CA VAL A 14 7.90 3.95 2.88
C VAL A 14 8.49 5.07 2.01
N ILE A 15 9.63 4.82 1.36
CA ILE A 15 10.26 5.82 0.47
C ILE A 15 9.31 6.21 -0.66
N PHE A 16 8.64 5.25 -1.29
CA PHE A 16 7.65 5.53 -2.34
C PHE A 16 6.43 6.29 -1.81
N ALA A 17 5.90 5.89 -0.65
CA ALA A 17 4.78 6.60 -0.02
C ALA A 17 5.13 8.07 0.25
N LEU A 18 6.33 8.35 0.80
CA LEU A 18 6.80 9.70 1.05
C LEU A 18 7.01 10.49 -0.25
N ALA A 19 7.60 9.87 -1.27
CA ALA A 19 7.79 10.51 -2.58
C ALA A 19 6.45 10.87 -3.25
N LEU A 20 5.47 9.97 -3.20
CA LEU A 20 4.12 10.20 -3.72
C LEU A 20 3.39 11.28 -2.92
N MET A 21 3.52 11.28 -1.59
CA MET A 21 2.93 12.31 -0.73
C MET A 21 3.53 13.69 -1.02
N SER A 22 4.85 13.78 -1.19
CA SER A 22 5.52 15.02 -1.61
C SER A 22 5.04 15.47 -2.99
N ARG A 23 4.88 14.53 -3.94
CA ARG A 23 4.37 14.82 -5.27
C ARG A 23 2.92 15.29 -5.24
N TYR A 24 2.08 14.72 -4.37
CA TYR A 24 0.70 15.13 -4.17
C TYR A 24 0.61 16.57 -3.64
N GLN A 25 1.49 16.97 -2.72
CA GLN A 25 1.55 18.34 -2.21
C GLN A 25 1.91 19.36 -3.29
N GLN A 26 2.79 18.99 -4.24
CA GLN A 26 3.18 19.85 -5.36
C GLN A 26 2.13 19.87 -6.48
N HIS A 27 1.53 18.71 -6.77
CA HIS A 27 0.59 18.50 -7.86
C HIS A 27 -0.58 17.64 -7.36
N PRO A 28 -1.63 18.26 -6.79
CA PRO A 28 -2.73 17.52 -6.20
C PRO A 28 -3.50 16.78 -7.29
N ALA A 29 -3.41 15.46 -7.28
CA ALA A 29 -4.19 14.56 -8.10
C ALA A 29 -4.64 13.34 -7.28
N PRO A 30 -5.90 12.86 -7.45
CA PRO A 30 -6.46 11.80 -6.61
C PRO A 30 -5.64 10.51 -6.63
N PHE A 31 -5.07 10.14 -7.78
CA PHE A 31 -4.31 8.90 -7.91
C PHE A 31 -3.06 8.88 -7.02
N TYR A 32 -2.39 10.03 -6.79
CA TYR A 32 -1.22 10.08 -5.91
C TYR A 32 -1.58 9.73 -4.47
N LEU A 33 -2.76 10.17 -3.98
CA LEU A 33 -3.22 9.80 -2.64
C LEU A 33 -3.54 8.32 -2.54
N TRP A 34 -4.30 7.78 -3.48
CA TRP A 34 -4.68 6.36 -3.47
C TRP A 34 -3.46 5.45 -3.51
N TRP A 35 -2.47 5.77 -4.35
CA TRP A 35 -1.20 5.05 -4.38
C TRP A 35 -0.38 5.24 -3.10
N THR A 36 -0.39 6.43 -2.48
CA THR A 36 0.27 6.65 -1.19
C THR A 36 -0.32 5.73 -0.12
N PHE A 37 -1.65 5.66 -0.02
CA PHE A 37 -2.32 4.74 0.90
C PHE A 37 -1.95 3.29 0.62
N SER A 38 -1.91 2.89 -0.66
CA SER A 38 -1.42 1.56 -1.03
C SER A 38 -0.02 1.31 -0.48
N PHE A 39 0.96 2.18 -0.72
CA PHE A 39 2.31 1.94 -0.20
C PHE A 39 2.40 1.95 1.33
N VAL A 40 1.53 2.68 2.03
CA VAL A 40 1.41 2.61 3.50
C VAL A 40 0.93 1.23 3.94
N PHE A 41 -0.14 0.69 3.34
CA PHE A 41 -0.62 -0.66 3.67
C PHE A 41 0.36 -1.75 3.24
N TYR A 42 1.10 -1.54 2.14
CA TYR A 42 2.18 -2.41 1.70
C TYR A 42 3.26 -2.48 2.78
N THR A 43 3.69 -1.33 3.30
CA THR A 43 4.64 -1.25 4.41
C THR A 43 4.17 -2.06 5.61
N LEU A 44 2.90 -1.91 6.02
CA LEU A 44 2.34 -2.66 7.14
C LEU A 44 2.35 -4.18 6.88
N ALA A 45 1.95 -4.62 5.68
CA ALA A 45 1.97 -6.03 5.30
C ALA A 45 3.39 -6.61 5.39
N TYR A 46 4.39 -5.91 4.85
CA TYR A 46 5.79 -6.35 4.89
C TYR A 46 6.41 -6.32 6.28
N ILE A 47 6.03 -5.37 7.14
CA ILE A 47 6.46 -5.37 8.54
C ILE A 47 5.92 -6.61 9.25
N VAL A 48 4.63 -6.93 9.03
CA VAL A 48 4.03 -8.13 9.62
C VAL A 48 4.71 -9.39 9.11
N GLU A 49 4.95 -9.51 7.80
CA GLU A 49 5.68 -10.65 7.22
C GLU A 49 7.12 -10.76 7.75
N ALA A 50 7.82 -9.64 7.91
CA ALA A 50 9.18 -9.64 8.46
C ALA A 50 9.20 -10.20 9.89
N ILE A 51 8.25 -9.76 10.73
CA ILE A 51 8.13 -10.23 12.12
C ILE A 51 7.72 -11.72 12.16
N THR A 52 6.85 -12.15 11.25
CA THR A 52 6.32 -13.52 11.24
C THR A 52 7.21 -14.52 10.52
N VAL A 53 8.18 -14.12 9.69
CA VAL A 53 9.06 -15.07 9.01
C VAL A 53 10.03 -15.77 9.97
N GLY A 54 10.44 -15.08 11.03
CA GLY A 54 11.31 -15.62 12.09
C GLY A 54 10.52 -16.23 13.26
N THR A 55 9.21 -16.04 13.28
CA THR A 55 8.30 -16.57 14.30
C THR A 55 7.25 -17.49 13.66
N HIS A 56 6.29 -17.98 14.42
CA HIS A 56 5.17 -18.73 13.85
C HIS A 56 4.01 -17.77 13.62
N TRP A 57 3.25 -17.96 12.55
CA TRP A 57 2.02 -17.21 12.34
C TRP A 57 1.04 -17.45 13.50
N THR A 58 0.64 -16.37 14.14
CA THR A 58 -0.45 -16.37 15.12
C THR A 58 -1.64 -15.63 14.54
N LEU A 59 -2.82 -15.81 15.14
CA LEU A 59 -4.07 -15.29 14.60
C LEU A 59 -4.04 -13.78 14.36
N VAL A 60 -3.49 -13.01 15.31
CA VAL A 60 -3.52 -11.54 15.25
C VAL A 60 -2.62 -10.97 14.14
N PRO A 61 -1.33 -11.31 14.02
CA PRO A 61 -0.50 -10.91 12.88
C PRO A 61 -1.10 -11.33 11.54
N TYR A 62 -1.67 -12.53 11.44
CA TYR A 62 -2.30 -13.00 10.22
C TYR A 62 -3.51 -12.13 9.82
N GLN A 63 -4.37 -11.78 10.77
CA GLN A 63 -5.50 -10.88 10.53
C GLN A 63 -5.02 -9.48 10.09
N LEU A 64 -4.00 -8.93 10.74
CA LEU A 64 -3.42 -7.64 10.37
C LEU A 64 -2.85 -7.67 8.95
N TYR A 65 -2.13 -8.74 8.60
CA TYR A 65 -1.59 -8.95 7.26
C TYR A 65 -2.71 -9.00 6.21
N ILE A 66 -3.77 -9.77 6.45
CA ILE A 66 -4.90 -9.90 5.51
C ILE A 66 -5.64 -8.57 5.35
N ILE A 67 -5.93 -7.86 6.45
CA ILE A 67 -6.61 -6.57 6.40
C ILE A 67 -5.75 -5.57 5.61
N ALA A 68 -4.45 -5.46 5.93
CA ALA A 68 -3.54 -4.59 5.23
C ALA A 68 -3.46 -4.93 3.73
N SER A 69 -3.34 -6.22 3.39
CA SER A 69 -3.27 -6.69 2.00
C SER A 69 -4.57 -6.47 1.22
N ALA A 70 -5.73 -6.66 1.86
CA ALA A 70 -7.02 -6.40 1.22
C ALA A 70 -7.22 -4.90 0.96
N THR A 71 -6.93 -4.05 1.95
CA THR A 71 -7.02 -2.59 1.80
C THR A 71 -6.02 -2.07 0.78
N LEU A 72 -4.82 -2.65 0.74
CA LEU A 72 -3.83 -2.39 -0.30
C LEU A 72 -4.40 -2.59 -1.69
N VAL A 73 -4.92 -3.78 -1.99
CA VAL A 73 -5.41 -4.11 -3.33
C VAL A 73 -6.59 -3.21 -3.69
N GLY A 74 -7.48 -2.91 -2.74
CA GLY A 74 -8.58 -1.97 -2.94
C GLY A 74 -8.08 -0.57 -3.32
N THR A 75 -7.16 -0.01 -2.54
CA THR A 75 -6.59 1.32 -2.81
C THR A 75 -5.79 1.37 -4.12
N MET A 76 -5.05 0.31 -4.45
CA MET A 76 -4.32 0.20 -5.73
C MET A 76 -5.28 0.15 -6.91
N SER A 77 -6.39 -0.59 -6.79
CA SER A 77 -7.42 -0.66 -7.81
C SER A 77 -8.01 0.72 -8.09
N VAL A 78 -8.33 1.48 -7.04
CA VAL A 78 -8.84 2.86 -7.19
C VAL A 78 -7.77 3.76 -7.79
N GLY A 79 -6.52 3.73 -7.31
CA GLY A 79 -5.42 4.52 -7.87
C GLY A 79 -5.18 4.22 -9.35
N THR A 80 -5.31 2.96 -9.75
CA THR A 80 -5.17 2.51 -11.14
C THR A 80 -6.36 2.93 -11.99
N SER A 81 -7.58 2.94 -11.45
CA SER A 81 -8.76 3.36 -12.21
C SER A 81 -8.67 4.83 -12.64
N TYR A 82 -8.08 5.69 -11.80
CA TYR A 82 -7.78 7.08 -12.14
C TYR A 82 -6.71 7.25 -13.24
N LEU A 83 -5.90 6.23 -13.50
CA LEU A 83 -4.88 6.22 -14.57
C LEU A 83 -5.39 5.57 -15.86
N ALA A 84 -6.19 4.50 -15.73
CA ALA A 84 -6.62 3.66 -16.84
C ALA A 84 -7.94 4.11 -17.47
N PHE A 85 -8.82 4.76 -16.70
CA PHE A 85 -10.17 5.11 -17.15
C PHE A 85 -10.43 6.61 -17.17
N PRO A 86 -11.44 7.07 -17.93
CA PRO A 86 -11.94 8.43 -17.85
C PRO A 86 -12.31 8.83 -16.41
N LYS A 87 -12.07 10.10 -16.07
CA LYS A 87 -12.28 10.63 -14.71
C LYS A 87 -13.67 10.34 -14.15
N THR A 88 -14.70 10.33 -14.99
CA THR A 88 -16.09 10.04 -14.58
C THR A 88 -16.24 8.63 -14.02
N ILE A 89 -15.70 7.63 -14.71
CA ILE A 89 -15.74 6.22 -14.29
C ILE A 89 -14.88 6.03 -13.03
N ALA A 90 -13.71 6.66 -12.99
CA ALA A 90 -12.81 6.58 -11.83
C ALA A 90 -13.44 7.15 -10.56
N HIS A 91 -14.17 8.28 -10.64
CA HIS A 91 -14.89 8.83 -9.48
C HIS A 91 -16.06 7.95 -9.05
N SER A 92 -16.82 7.38 -9.99
CA SER A 92 -17.91 6.44 -9.66
C SER A 92 -17.40 5.13 -9.05
N TYR A 93 -16.16 4.73 -9.35
CA TYR A 93 -15.54 3.55 -8.75
C TYR A 93 -14.96 3.83 -7.36
N ALA A 94 -14.56 5.09 -7.10
CA ALA A 94 -13.92 5.50 -5.86
C ALA A 94 -14.90 5.91 -4.74
N GLY A 95 -16.15 6.23 -5.10
CA GLY A 95 -17.22 6.64 -4.18
C GLY A 95 -18.24 5.53 -3.95
#